data_AF-A0A496ZYQ4-F1
#
_entry.id   AF-A0A496ZYQ4-F1
#
_cell.length_a   1.000
_cell.length_b   1.000
_cell.length_c   1.000
_cell.angle_alpha   90.00
_cell.angle_beta   90.00
_cell.angle_gamma   90.00
#
_symmetry.space_group_name_H-M   'P 1'
#
loop_
_entity.id
_entity.type
_entity.pdbx_description
1 polymer ?
#
loop_
_entity_poly.entity_id
_entity_poly.type
_entity_poly.pdbx_seq_one_letter_code
_entity_poly.pdbx_strand_id
1 'polypeptide(L)'
;MLKGNQPELQTAVTLWLREMGVDEQSAHVVQVCEGHGRLERRELWLVESGELGEYLEQEYDWPGLRWCGRVRRRRRKLSRPEWEEEEVLWVAGGALPHLTAEQALEGLRGHWEIENRVFWVRDVSGNEDRLHGRAIGLGLSGLRNVVINLLRWLGYRYIPDGWRAMAARPDRGLALLTTKLC
;
A
#
# COMPACT_ATOMS: atom_id res chain seq x y z
N MET A 1 3.91 2.39 5.24
CA MET A 1 3.40 1.40 6.23
C MET A 1 4.54 0.52 6.65
N LEU A 2 4.54 0.10 7.91
CA LEU A 2 5.62 -0.70 8.46
C LEU A 2 5.31 -2.17 8.30
N LYS A 3 6.19 -2.89 7.60
CA LYS A 3 6.13 -4.34 7.42
C LYS A 3 7.22 -4.98 8.30
N GLY A 4 7.12 -6.29 8.51
CA GLY A 4 8.03 -7.04 9.39
C GLY A 4 9.51 -7.08 8.96
N ASN A 5 9.89 -6.34 7.91
CA ASN A 5 11.27 -6.15 7.49
C ASN A 5 11.99 -4.99 8.22
N GLN A 6 11.31 -4.28 9.12
CA GLN A 6 11.86 -3.18 9.93
C GLN A 6 11.45 -3.31 11.41
N PRO A 7 11.94 -4.35 12.12
CA PRO A 7 11.45 -4.68 13.46
C PRO A 7 11.80 -3.64 14.54
N GLU A 8 12.96 -2.99 14.45
CA GLU A 8 13.40 -1.97 15.40
C GLU A 8 12.48 -0.75 15.35
N LEU A 9 12.18 -0.28 14.14
CA LEU A 9 11.24 0.81 13.93
C LEU A 9 9.83 0.46 14.39
N GLN A 10 9.34 -0.74 14.06
CA GLN A 10 8.02 -1.17 14.53
C GLN A 10 7.94 -1.12 16.05
N THR A 11 9.00 -1.56 16.73
CA THR A 11 9.11 -1.50 18.19
C THR A 11 9.08 -0.05 18.69
N ALA A 12 9.93 0.82 18.12
CA ALA A 12 10.00 2.23 18.52
C ALA A 12 8.66 2.97 18.34
N VAL A 13 8.01 2.80 17.18
CA VAL A 13 6.69 3.40 16.92
C VAL A 13 5.64 2.83 17.87
N THR A 14 5.64 1.53 18.14
CA THR A 14 4.68 0.92 19.08
C THR A 14 4.80 1.51 20.48
N LEU A 15 6.04 1.64 20.99
CA LEU A 15 6.29 2.23 22.30
C LEU A 15 5.86 3.69 22.35
N TRP A 16 6.18 4.47 21.31
CA TRP A 16 5.76 5.87 21.20
C TRP A 16 4.25 6.05 21.20
N LEU A 17 3.52 5.24 20.41
CA LEU A 17 2.06 5.33 20.39
C LEU A 17 1.44 4.98 21.76
N ARG A 18 2.04 4.03 22.48
CA ARG A 18 1.61 3.68 23.83
C ARG A 18 1.85 4.82 24.82
N GLU A 19 3.00 5.47 24.76
CA GLU A 19 3.34 6.63 25.58
C GLU A 19 2.39 7.81 25.32
N MET A 20 2.03 8.02 24.06
CA MET A 20 1.03 9.02 23.66
C MET A 20 -0.41 8.62 24.00
N GLY A 21 -0.64 7.49 24.67
CA GLY A 21 -1.95 7.06 25.14
C GLY A 21 -2.91 6.60 24.04
N VAL A 22 -2.40 6.23 22.86
CA VAL A 22 -3.21 5.89 21.67
C VAL A 22 -4.13 4.69 21.91
N ASP A 23 -3.78 3.78 22.81
CA ASP A 23 -4.61 2.61 23.15
C ASP A 23 -5.87 2.96 23.93
N GLU A 24 -5.86 4.08 24.66
CA GLU A 24 -6.99 4.53 25.48
C GLU A 24 -7.84 5.60 24.75
N GLN A 25 -7.30 6.14 23.65
CA GLN A 25 -7.97 7.17 22.86
C GLN A 25 -8.90 6.59 21.80
N SER A 26 -9.98 7.31 21.53
CA SER A 26 -10.81 7.06 20.35
C SER A 26 -10.04 7.42 19.07
N ALA A 27 -10.32 6.70 17.99
CA ALA A 27 -9.69 6.98 16.69
C ALA A 27 -9.98 8.41 16.24
N HIS A 28 -8.97 9.09 15.70
CA HIS A 28 -9.10 10.46 15.19
C HIS A 28 -10.02 10.53 13.97
N VAL A 29 -10.03 9.47 13.16
CA VAL A 29 -10.99 9.31 12.06
C VAL A 29 -11.49 7.87 11.98
N VAL A 30 -12.79 7.74 11.68
CA VAL A 30 -13.44 6.45 11.42
C VAL A 30 -14.13 6.52 10.07
N GLN A 31 -13.81 5.59 9.19
CA GLN A 31 -14.47 5.43 7.90
C GLN A 31 -15.15 4.06 7.83
N VAL A 32 -16.38 4.05 7.35
CA VAL A 32 -17.15 2.82 7.10
C VAL A 32 -17.54 2.79 5.63
N CYS A 33 -17.29 1.66 4.96
CA CYS A 33 -17.66 1.43 3.58
C CYS A 33 -18.41 0.10 3.46
N GLU A 34 -19.49 0.11 2.70
CA GLU A 34 -20.21 -1.10 2.32
C GLU A 34 -20.09 -1.31 0.81
N GLY A 35 -19.73 -2.51 0.39
CA GLY A 35 -19.59 -2.84 -1.02
C GLY A 35 -19.12 -4.26 -1.26
N HIS A 36 -19.40 -4.80 -2.44
CA HIS A 36 -18.99 -6.15 -2.83
C HIS A 36 -19.39 -7.25 -1.82
N GLY A 37 -20.54 -7.08 -1.16
CA GLY A 37 -21.07 -8.00 -0.15
C GLY A 37 -20.33 -7.97 1.19
N ARG A 38 -19.58 -6.90 1.48
CA ARG A 38 -18.78 -6.74 2.70
C ARG A 38 -18.99 -5.37 3.33
N LEU A 39 -18.87 -5.33 4.66
CA LEU A 39 -18.76 -4.12 5.44
C LEU A 39 -17.31 -3.98 5.90
N GLU A 40 -16.70 -2.84 5.62
CA GLU A 40 -15.35 -2.50 6.01
C GLU A 40 -15.34 -1.26 6.90
N ARG A 41 -14.61 -1.31 8.00
CA ARG A 41 -14.42 -0.21 8.92
C ARG A 41 -12.92 0.04 9.09
N ARG A 42 -12.51 1.30 8.96
CA ARG A 42 -11.12 1.75 9.12
C ARG A 42 -11.09 2.80 10.20
N GLU A 43 -10.22 2.63 11.17
CA GLU A 43 -9.98 3.56 12.26
C GLU A 43 -8.52 3.97 12.20
N LEU A 44 -8.25 5.27 12.22
CA LEU A 44 -6.89 5.79 12.17
C LEU A 44 -6.62 6.69 13.37
N TRP A 45 -5.45 6.46 13.96
CA TRP A 45 -4.83 7.34 14.93
C TRP A 45 -3.63 8.00 14.26
N LEU A 46 -3.57 9.31 14.39
CA LEU A 46 -2.53 10.17 13.84
C LEU A 46 -1.79 10.82 15.01
N VAL A 47 -0.47 10.68 15.04
CA VAL A 47 0.37 11.21 16.11
C VAL A 47 1.57 11.92 15.49
N GLU A 48 1.91 13.09 16.01
CA GLU A 48 3.17 13.74 15.67
C GLU A 48 4.35 12.92 16.21
N SER A 49 5.42 12.80 15.45
CA SER A 49 6.56 11.99 15.88
C SER A 49 7.30 12.60 17.06
N GLY A 50 7.36 13.93 17.19
CA GLY A 50 8.06 14.60 18.29
C GLY A 50 9.46 13.99 18.54
N GLU A 51 9.72 13.63 19.79
CA GLU A 51 10.99 13.02 20.25
C GLU A 51 11.33 11.70 19.54
N LEU A 52 10.33 10.92 19.10
CA LEU A 52 10.58 9.71 18.31
C LEU A 52 11.31 10.03 17.00
N GLY A 53 10.97 11.16 16.36
CA GLY A 53 11.62 11.59 15.12
C GLY A 53 13.11 11.89 15.34
N GLU A 54 13.42 12.62 16.41
CA GLU A 54 14.80 12.96 16.78
C GLU A 54 15.61 11.72 17.16
N TYR A 55 15.02 10.81 17.93
CA TYR A 55 15.64 9.53 18.29
C TYR A 55 16.00 8.68 17.07
N LEU A 56 15.07 8.54 16.10
CA LEU A 56 15.31 7.75 14.90
C LEU A 56 16.35 8.38 13.97
N GLU A 57 16.43 9.70 13.93
CA GLU A 57 17.47 10.39 13.17
C GLU A 57 18.85 10.18 13.80
N GLN A 58 18.96 10.30 15.14
CA GLN A 58 20.23 10.17 15.85
C GLN A 58 20.77 8.73 15.88
N GLU A 59 19.90 7.77 16.19
CA GLU A 59 20.32 6.37 16.45
C GLU A 59 20.30 5.49 15.19
N TYR A 60 19.49 5.85 14.18
CA TYR A 60 19.27 5.02 13.00
C TYR A 60 19.47 5.73 11.67
N ASP A 61 19.98 6.98 11.66
CA ASP A 61 20.16 7.81 10.45
C ASP A 61 18.88 7.87 9.59
N TRP A 62 17.72 7.97 10.26
CA TRP A 62 16.44 8.06 9.59
C TRP A 62 15.79 9.44 9.77
N PRO A 63 16.22 10.43 8.97
CA PRO A 63 15.75 11.79 9.11
C PRO A 63 14.31 11.98 8.60
N GLY A 64 13.67 13.01 9.13
CA GLY A 64 12.46 13.58 8.55
C GLY A 64 11.17 12.83 8.84
N LEU A 65 11.14 11.92 9.82
CA LEU A 65 9.87 11.42 10.35
C LEU A 65 9.10 12.59 10.97
N ARG A 66 7.82 12.77 10.59
CA ARG A 66 6.95 13.82 11.14
C ARG A 66 5.67 13.29 11.76
N TRP A 67 5.15 12.21 11.21
CA TRP A 67 3.87 11.62 11.58
C TRP A 67 4.03 10.11 11.70
N CYS A 68 3.37 9.54 12.69
CA CYS A 68 3.21 8.10 12.82
C CYS A 68 1.80 7.78 13.30
N GLY A 69 1.46 6.50 13.29
CA GLY A 69 0.15 6.09 13.76
C GLY A 69 -0.15 4.63 13.57
N ARG A 70 -1.39 4.30 13.93
CA ARG A 70 -1.99 2.99 13.75
C ARG A 70 -3.21 3.14 12.85
N VAL A 71 -3.41 2.15 11.97
CA VAL A 71 -4.70 1.93 11.34
C VAL A 71 -5.23 0.57 11.75
N ARG A 72 -6.42 0.54 12.33
CA ARG A 72 -7.18 -0.68 12.56
C ARG A 72 -8.19 -0.86 11.44
N ARG A 73 -8.12 -2.01 10.77
CA ARG A 73 -8.97 -2.41 9.67
C ARG A 73 -9.83 -3.57 10.12
N ARG A 74 -11.14 -3.38 10.10
CA ARG A 74 -12.11 -4.44 10.36
C ARG A 74 -12.90 -4.69 9.08
N ARG A 75 -13.07 -5.95 8.71
CA ARG A 75 -13.96 -6.33 7.60
C ARG A 75 -14.84 -7.51 7.99
N ARG A 76 -16.07 -7.52 7.53
CA ARG A 76 -16.95 -8.70 7.61
C ARG A 76 -17.76 -8.87 6.35
N LYS A 77 -18.14 -10.10 6.03
CA LYS A 77 -19.13 -10.37 4.98
C LYS A 77 -20.51 -9.99 5.50
N LEU A 78 -21.38 -9.43 4.65
CA LEU A 78 -22.76 -9.12 5.08
C LEU A 78 -23.53 -10.37 5.50
N SER A 79 -23.12 -11.55 5.00
CA SER A 79 -23.69 -12.84 5.35
C SER A 79 -23.18 -13.44 6.66
N ARG A 80 -22.20 -12.83 7.33
CA ARG A 80 -21.63 -13.34 8.59
C ARG A 80 -21.45 -12.22 9.62
N PRO A 81 -21.71 -12.47 10.90
CA PRO A 81 -21.55 -11.44 11.92
C PRO A 81 -20.08 -11.18 12.29
N GLU A 82 -19.19 -12.15 12.06
CA GLU A 82 -17.78 -12.17 12.47
C GLU A 82 -16.95 -11.10 11.75
N TRP A 83 -16.19 -10.33 12.53
CA TRP A 83 -15.21 -9.38 12.03
C TRP A 83 -13.83 -10.03 11.94
N GLU A 84 -13.20 -9.88 10.78
CA GLU A 84 -11.77 -10.05 10.61
C GLU A 84 -11.11 -8.70 10.91
N GLU A 85 -10.08 -8.69 11.75
CA GLU A 85 -9.36 -7.49 12.18
C GLU A 85 -7.88 -7.59 11.83
N GLU A 86 -7.32 -6.47 11.39
CA GLU A 86 -5.90 -6.29 11.12
C GLU A 86 -5.48 -4.89 11.59
N GLU A 87 -4.36 -4.81 12.31
CA GLU A 87 -3.74 -3.55 12.69
C GLU A 87 -2.43 -3.35 11.92
N VAL A 88 -2.22 -2.14 11.43
CA VAL A 88 -1.04 -1.77 10.66
C VAL A 88 -0.47 -0.46 11.20
N LEU A 89 0.83 -0.46 11.51
CA LEU A 89 1.56 0.75 11.85
C LEU A 89 1.98 1.49 10.58
N TRP A 90 2.00 2.81 10.66
CA TRP A 90 2.41 3.66 9.55
C TRP A 90 3.21 4.86 10.02
N VAL A 91 4.00 5.38 9.10
CA VAL A 91 4.87 6.55 9.28
C VAL A 91 4.79 7.40 8.03
N ALA A 92 4.91 8.72 8.17
CA ALA A 92 4.99 9.68 7.09
C ALA A 92 5.88 10.86 7.50
N GLY A 93 6.51 11.51 6.52
CA GLY A 93 7.54 12.50 6.80
C GLY A 93 8.02 13.26 5.58
N GLY A 94 9.16 13.93 5.73
CA GLY A 94 9.81 14.75 4.70
C GLY A 94 9.08 16.07 4.45
N ALA A 95 8.96 16.45 3.17
CA ALA A 95 8.34 17.70 2.73
C ALA A 95 6.79 17.68 2.78
N LEU A 96 6.19 16.68 3.43
CA LEU A 96 4.73 16.65 3.57
C LEU A 96 4.26 17.87 4.39
N PRO A 97 3.18 18.55 3.94
CA PRO A 97 2.54 19.57 4.75
C PRO A 97 1.98 18.97 6.03
N HIS A 98 1.46 19.82 6.92
CA HIS A 98 0.69 19.35 8.05
C HIS A 98 -0.46 18.45 7.55
N LEU A 99 -0.63 17.30 8.20
CA LEU A 99 -1.50 16.23 7.74
C LEU A 99 -2.68 16.10 8.69
N THR A 100 -3.92 16.12 8.18
CA THR A 100 -5.09 15.76 9.01
C THR A 100 -5.27 14.24 9.03
N ALA A 101 -6.05 13.73 10.00
CA ALA A 101 -6.33 12.30 10.11
C ALA A 101 -7.05 11.76 8.86
N GLU A 102 -7.96 12.54 8.27
CA GLU A 102 -8.67 12.20 7.02
C GLU A 102 -7.70 12.13 5.83
N GLN A 103 -6.80 13.10 5.70
CA GLN A 103 -5.79 13.12 4.65
C GLN A 103 -4.82 11.95 4.78
N ALA A 104 -4.41 11.62 6.01
CA ALA A 104 -3.59 10.45 6.30
C ALA A 104 -4.31 9.16 5.87
N LEU A 105 -5.59 9.00 6.25
CA LEU A 105 -6.36 7.81 5.91
C LEU A 105 -6.54 7.67 4.40
N GLU A 106 -6.83 8.76 3.69
CA GLU A 106 -6.98 8.74 2.24
C GLU A 106 -5.65 8.42 1.53
N GLY A 107 -4.54 9.00 2.00
CA GLY A 107 -3.20 8.68 1.49
C GLY A 107 -2.85 7.19 1.68
N LEU A 108 -3.14 6.63 2.85
CA LEU A 108 -2.94 5.20 3.12
C LEU A 108 -3.82 4.32 2.25
N ARG A 109 -5.07 4.72 1.99
CA ARG A 109 -5.96 4.03 1.03
C ARG A 109 -5.39 4.05 -0.37
N GLY A 110 -4.96 5.19 -0.87
CA GLY A 110 -4.29 5.30 -2.16
C GLY A 110 -3.05 4.41 -2.26
N HIS A 111 -2.25 4.37 -1.20
CA HIS A 111 -1.08 3.50 -1.12
C HIS A 111 -1.45 2.00 -1.20
N TRP A 112 -2.47 1.54 -0.47
CA TRP A 112 -2.98 0.16 -0.60
C TRP A 112 -3.55 -0.14 -1.99
N GLU A 113 -4.21 0.82 -2.62
CA GLU A 113 -4.72 0.64 -3.98
C GLU A 113 -3.58 0.46 -4.98
N ILE A 114 -2.50 1.22 -4.85
CA ILE A 114 -1.29 1.03 -5.67
C ILE A 114 -0.70 -0.36 -5.43
N GLU A 115 -0.61 -0.79 -4.18
CA GLU A 115 -0.11 -2.11 -3.81
C GLU A 115 -0.93 -3.25 -4.43
N ASN A 116 -2.25 -3.18 -4.32
CA ASN A 116 -3.15 -4.18 -4.88
C ASN A 116 -3.17 -4.16 -6.41
N ARG A 117 -3.15 -2.96 -7.03
CA ARG A 117 -3.34 -2.80 -8.47
C ARG A 117 -2.05 -2.96 -9.27
N VAL A 118 -0.89 -2.73 -8.67
CA VAL A 118 0.40 -2.76 -9.38
C VAL A 118 1.28 -3.87 -8.85
N PHE A 119 1.67 -3.82 -7.58
CA PHE A 119 2.65 -4.76 -7.03
C PHE A 119 2.10 -6.19 -7.02
N TRP A 120 0.91 -6.43 -6.47
CA TRP A 120 0.32 -7.77 -6.46
C TRP A 120 0.12 -8.36 -7.86
N VAL A 121 -0.34 -7.55 -8.81
CA VAL A 121 -0.51 -7.97 -10.21
C VAL A 121 0.83 -8.36 -10.82
N ARG A 122 1.88 -7.60 -10.50
CA ARG A 122 3.21 -7.83 -11.01
C ARG A 122 3.83 -9.10 -10.45
N ASP A 123 3.62 -9.38 -9.17
CA ASP A 123 4.12 -10.59 -8.52
C ASP A 123 3.39 -11.82 -9.06
N VAL A 124 2.05 -11.77 -9.13
CA VAL A 124 1.23 -12.93 -9.53
C VAL A 124 1.23 -13.17 -11.03
N SER A 125 1.15 -12.12 -11.85
CA SER A 125 1.07 -12.26 -13.32
C SER A 125 2.43 -12.17 -13.99
N GLY A 126 3.30 -11.30 -13.47
CA GLY A 126 4.64 -11.05 -14.00
C GLY A 126 5.73 -11.90 -13.35
N ASN A 127 5.40 -12.63 -12.28
CA ASN A 127 6.29 -13.56 -11.57
C ASN A 127 7.61 -12.87 -11.14
N GLU A 128 7.50 -11.63 -10.65
CA GLU A 128 8.64 -10.78 -10.29
C GLU A 128 9.53 -11.43 -9.22
N ASP A 129 8.93 -12.06 -8.22
CA ASP A 129 9.64 -12.74 -7.12
C ASP A 129 10.58 -13.87 -7.58
N ARG A 130 10.35 -14.47 -8.75
CA ARG A 130 11.20 -15.57 -9.25
C ARG A 130 12.46 -15.05 -9.97
N LEU A 131 12.59 -13.74 -10.17
CA LEU A 131 13.76 -13.12 -10.79
C LEU A 131 14.76 -12.65 -9.74
N HIS A 132 15.97 -13.21 -9.79
CA HIS A 132 17.05 -12.89 -8.86
C HIS A 132 17.95 -11.73 -9.34
N GLY A 133 17.65 -11.15 -10.51
CA GLY A 133 18.46 -10.12 -11.15
C GLY A 133 18.24 -8.71 -10.59
N ARG A 134 18.89 -8.38 -9.45
CA ARG A 134 18.78 -7.05 -8.82
C ARG A 134 19.18 -5.89 -9.75
N ALA A 135 20.18 -6.08 -10.62
CA ALA A 135 20.68 -5.05 -11.54
C ALA A 135 19.68 -4.67 -12.65
N ILE A 136 18.84 -5.61 -13.08
CA ILE A 136 17.85 -5.39 -14.15
C ILE A 136 16.44 -5.13 -13.61
N GLY A 137 16.24 -5.27 -12.29
CA GLY A 137 14.94 -5.21 -11.63
C GLY A 137 14.18 -3.92 -11.94
N LEU A 138 14.85 -2.77 -11.81
CA LEU A 138 14.22 -1.47 -12.05
C LEU A 138 13.67 -1.33 -13.48
N GLY A 139 14.48 -1.66 -14.48
CA GLY A 139 14.07 -1.59 -15.89
C GLY A 139 12.91 -2.52 -16.19
N LEU A 140 12.95 -3.74 -15.62
CA LEU A 140 11.91 -4.73 -15.85
C LEU A 140 10.59 -4.38 -15.15
N SER A 141 10.64 -3.84 -13.93
CA SER A 141 9.45 -3.31 -13.26
C SER A 141 8.80 -2.18 -14.08
N GLY A 142 9.61 -1.33 -14.72
CA GLY A 142 9.13 -0.30 -15.65
C GLY A 142 8.39 -0.89 -16.86
N LEU A 143 8.98 -1.87 -17.53
CA LEU A 143 8.34 -2.57 -18.66
C LEU A 143 7.03 -3.24 -18.24
N ARG A 144 7.01 -3.90 -17.08
CA ARG A 144 5.78 -4.52 -16.54
C ARG A 144 4.69 -3.49 -16.28
N ASN A 145 5.03 -2.30 -15.78
CA ASN A 145 4.05 -1.22 -15.61
C ASN A 145 3.46 -0.78 -16.96
N VAL A 146 4.27 -0.67 -18.01
CA VAL A 146 3.79 -0.38 -19.38
C VAL A 146 2.79 -1.44 -19.83
N VAL A 147 3.14 -2.73 -19.68
CA VAL A 147 2.25 -3.84 -20.05
C VAL A 147 0.94 -3.80 -19.27
N ILE A 148 0.99 -3.59 -17.95
CA ILE A 148 -0.22 -3.49 -17.11
C ILE A 148 -1.12 -2.34 -17.61
N ASN A 149 -0.54 -1.18 -17.93
CA ASN A 149 -1.29 -0.05 -18.44
C ASN A 149 -1.89 -0.30 -19.82
N LEU A 150 -1.15 -0.94 -20.73
CA LEU A 150 -1.67 -1.35 -22.06
C LEU A 150 -2.85 -2.32 -21.92
N LEU A 151 -2.74 -3.33 -21.04
CA LEU A 151 -3.84 -4.27 -20.82
C LEU A 151 -5.09 -3.57 -20.26
N ARG A 152 -4.93 -2.60 -19.36
CA ARG A 152 -6.04 -1.76 -18.89
C ARG A 152 -6.65 -0.93 -20.00
N TRP A 153 -5.81 -0.33 -20.85
CA TRP A 153 -6.26 0.47 -21.98
C TRP A 153 -7.06 -0.36 -22.99
N LEU A 154 -6.67 -1.62 -23.20
CA LEU A 154 -7.42 -2.59 -24.00
C LEU A 154 -8.70 -3.11 -23.34
N GLY A 155 -9.06 -2.61 -22.16
CA GLY A 155 -10.30 -2.95 -21.46
C GLY A 155 -10.24 -4.21 -20.59
N TYR A 156 -9.06 -4.81 -20.40
CA TYR A 156 -8.93 -5.95 -19.48
C TYR A 156 -9.08 -5.50 -18.03
N ARG A 157 -10.26 -5.77 -17.43
CA ARG A 157 -10.54 -5.50 -16.01
C ARG A 157 -9.78 -6.43 -15.07
N TYR A 158 -9.53 -7.67 -15.50
CA TYR A 158 -8.73 -8.65 -14.76
C TYR A 158 -7.42 -8.90 -15.53
N ILE A 159 -6.32 -8.33 -15.02
CA ILE A 159 -5.01 -8.33 -15.69
C ILE A 159 -4.50 -9.75 -16.02
N PRO A 160 -4.67 -10.77 -15.15
CA PRO A 160 -4.26 -12.13 -15.50
C PRO A 160 -4.92 -12.67 -16.78
N ASP A 161 -6.15 -12.27 -17.10
CA ASP A 161 -6.80 -12.71 -18.34
C ASP A 161 -6.17 -12.04 -19.57
N GLY A 162 -5.87 -10.74 -19.47
CA GLY A 162 -5.14 -10.02 -20.51
C GLY A 162 -3.76 -10.62 -20.75
N TRP A 163 -3.06 -10.99 -19.67
CA TRP A 163 -1.78 -11.67 -19.74
C TRP A 163 -1.87 -13.01 -20.46
N ARG A 164 -2.84 -13.86 -20.11
CA ARG A 164 -3.08 -15.16 -20.79
C ARG A 164 -3.45 -14.96 -22.26
N ALA A 165 -4.27 -13.96 -22.57
CA ALA A 165 -4.68 -13.65 -23.94
C ALA A 165 -3.51 -13.22 -24.83
N MET A 166 -2.58 -12.43 -24.30
CA MET A 166 -1.36 -12.02 -25.00
C MET A 166 -0.34 -13.17 -25.11
N ALA A 167 -0.19 -13.98 -24.05
CA ALA A 167 0.69 -15.15 -24.10
C ALA A 167 0.23 -16.20 -25.13
N ALA A 168 -1.09 -16.35 -25.31
CA ALA A 168 -1.67 -17.23 -26.32
C ALA A 168 -1.49 -16.72 -27.76
N ARG A 169 -1.25 -15.42 -27.94
CA ARG A 169 -1.07 -14.76 -29.25
C ARG A 169 0.01 -13.68 -29.18
N PRO A 170 1.30 -14.10 -29.18
CA PRO A 170 2.42 -13.18 -29.01
C PRO A 170 2.54 -12.17 -30.16
N ASP A 171 2.06 -12.51 -31.35
CA ASP A 171 1.94 -11.63 -32.51
C ASP A 171 1.11 -10.37 -32.20
N ARG A 172 -0.01 -10.53 -31.50
CA ARG A 172 -0.85 -9.39 -31.08
C ARG A 172 -0.21 -8.58 -29.97
N GLY A 173 0.49 -9.24 -29.05
CA GLY A 173 1.27 -8.57 -28.01
C GLY A 173 2.35 -7.65 -28.59
N LEU A 174 3.09 -8.14 -29.60
CA LEU A 174 4.12 -7.38 -30.30
C LEU A 174 3.54 -6.25 -31.15
N ALA A 175 2.39 -6.48 -31.81
CA ALA A 175 1.71 -5.45 -32.58
C ALA A 175 1.34 -4.23 -31.71
N LEU A 176 0.98 -4.43 -30.45
CA LEU A 176 0.67 -3.33 -29.52
C LEU A 176 1.87 -2.42 -29.22
N LEU A 177 3.10 -2.92 -29.36
CA LEU A 177 4.32 -2.13 -29.18
C LEU A 177 4.70 -1.33 -30.43
N THR A 178 4.20 -1.73 -31.60
CA THR A 178 4.52 -1.13 -32.89
C THR A 178 3.38 -0.29 -33.47
N THR A 179 2.17 -0.43 -32.93
CA THR A 179 1.01 0.38 -33.32
C THR A 179 1.13 1.76 -32.67
N LYS A 180 1.07 2.82 -33.48
CA LYS A 180 0.98 4.19 -32.95
C LYS A 180 -0.29 4.31 -32.11
N LEU A 181 -0.13 4.52 -30.81
CA LEU A 181 -1.22 4.95 -29.93
C LEU A 181 -1.60 6.37 -30.37
N CYS A 182 -2.73 6.50 -31.06
CA CYS A 182 -3.33 7.79 -31.43
C CYS A 182 -4.01 8.43 -30.21
#